data_AF-A0A316RPV0-F1
#
_entry.id   AF-A0A316RPV0-F1
#
_cell.length_a   1.000
_cell.length_b   1.000
_cell.length_c   1.000
_cell.angle_alpha   90.00
_cell.angle_beta   90.00
_cell.angle_gamma   90.00
#
_symmetry.space_group_name_H-M   'P 1'
#
loop_
_entity.id
_entity.type
_entity.pdbx_description
1 polymer ?
#
loop_
_entity_poly.entity_id
_entity_poly.type
_entity_poly.pdbx_seq_one_letter_code
_entity_poly.pdbx_strand_id
1 'polypeptide(L)'
;MENTKIFEMADRLKTLQEQKKDLEAQTKALAAEIAELDEQLSDAMSEAELDRFSRNGSTFYLKSRLFASPASGRKDEMMQALKDNGYGSLVVETVNANTLASFIKEQREATGEDFPAWLGDTVSTYEKVSVGIRKS
;
A
#
# COMPACT_ATOMS: atom_id res chain seq x y z
N MET A 1 26.01 5.19 32.02
CA MET A 1 25.11 6.23 31.50
C MET A 1 24.73 5.99 30.03
N GLU A 2 25.66 5.68 29.12
CA GLU A 2 25.33 5.39 27.71
C GLU A 2 24.43 4.15 27.49
N ASN A 3 24.68 3.03 28.17
CA ASN A 3 23.84 1.84 28.06
C ASN A 3 22.39 2.06 28.52
N THR A 4 22.16 2.91 29.53
CA THR A 4 20.82 3.23 30.03
C THR A 4 19.97 3.88 28.95
N LYS A 5 20.54 4.86 28.22
CA LYS A 5 19.84 5.52 27.12
C LYS A 5 19.53 4.57 25.96
N ILE A 6 20.42 3.63 25.66
CA ILE A 6 20.18 2.61 24.61
C ILE A 6 19.01 1.71 24.99
N PHE A 7 18.93 1.24 26.24
CA PHE A 7 17.82 0.42 26.71
C PHE A 7 16.49 1.19 26.70
N GLU A 8 16.47 2.44 27.16
CA GLU A 8 15.27 3.28 27.11
C GLU A 8 14.76 3.49 25.66
N MET A 9 15.68 3.72 24.71
CA MET A 9 15.32 3.84 23.30
C MET A 9 14.80 2.52 22.73
N ALA A 10 15.38 1.37 23.11
CA ALA A 10 14.94 0.06 22.67
C ALA A 10 13.53 -0.26 23.17
N ASP A 11 13.26 -0.02 24.46
CA ASP A 11 11.94 -0.22 25.07
C ASP A 11 10.89 0.70 24.43
N ARG A 12 11.25 1.97 24.20
CA ARG A 12 10.38 2.92 23.51
C ARG A 12 10.11 2.51 22.07
N LEU A 13 11.12 2.06 21.32
CA LEU A 13 10.96 1.60 19.95
C LEU A 13 10.01 0.41 19.87
N LYS A 14 10.18 -0.57 20.77
CA LYS A 14 9.28 -1.73 20.87
C LYS A 14 7.85 -1.30 21.16
N THR A 15 7.65 -0.46 22.17
CA THR A 15 6.33 0.06 22.55
C THR A 15 5.64 0.77 21.38
N LEU A 16 6.38 1.60 20.64
CA LEU A 16 5.84 2.31 19.48
C LEU A 16 5.47 1.36 18.33
N GLN A 17 6.24 0.29 18.09
CA GLN A 17 5.89 -0.72 17.08
C GLN A 17 4.63 -1.50 17.46
N GLU A 18 4.47 -1.84 18.74
CA GLU A 18 3.26 -2.50 19.25
C GLU A 18 2.04 -1.58 19.13
N GLN A 19 2.15 -0.32 19.57
CA GLN A 19 1.08 0.68 19.41
C GLN A 19 0.70 0.91 17.94
N LYS A 20 1.69 0.98 17.04
CA LYS A 20 1.42 1.10 15.59
C LYS A 20 0.59 -0.07 15.08
N LYS A 21 0.94 -1.29 15.47
CA LYS A 21 0.22 -2.51 15.08
C LYS A 21 -1.22 -2.50 15.60
N ASP A 22 -1.43 -2.07 16.84
CA ASP A 22 -2.77 -2.00 17.44
C ASP A 22 -3.63 -0.93 16.75
N LEU A 23 -3.06 0.25 16.46
CA LEU A 23 -3.75 1.30 15.70
C LEU A 23 -4.08 0.88 14.27
N GLU A 24 -3.19 0.14 13.59
CA GLU A 24 -3.47 -0.43 12.27
C GLU A 24 -4.63 -1.43 12.32
N ALA A 25 -4.70 -2.26 13.37
CA ALA A 25 -5.81 -3.19 13.57
C ALA A 25 -7.14 -2.45 13.83
N GLN A 26 -7.12 -1.42 14.68
CA GLN A 26 -8.30 -0.58 14.95
C GLN A 26 -8.77 0.15 13.69
N THR A 27 -7.83 0.70 12.91
CA THR A 27 -8.14 1.39 11.64
C THR A 27 -8.79 0.43 10.66
N LYS A 28 -8.28 -0.81 10.55
CA LYS A 28 -8.87 -1.84 9.69
C LYS A 28 -10.28 -2.25 10.14
N ALA A 29 -10.50 -2.40 11.45
CA ALA A 29 -11.81 -2.73 12.00
C ALA A 29 -12.83 -1.60 11.73
N LEU A 30 -12.44 -0.35 12.01
CA LEU A 30 -13.28 0.82 11.74
C LEU A 30 -13.60 0.97 10.25
N ALA A 31 -12.63 0.72 9.36
CA ALA A 31 -12.88 0.76 7.93
C ALA A 31 -13.91 -0.31 7.46
N ALA A 32 -13.91 -1.49 8.10
CA ALA A 32 -14.90 -2.52 7.82
C ALA A 32 -16.31 -2.11 8.30
N GLU A 33 -16.42 -1.56 9.51
CA GLU A 33 -17.68 -1.05 10.06
C GLU A 33 -18.25 0.09 9.20
N ILE A 34 -17.40 1.01 8.74
CA ILE A 34 -17.81 2.08 7.82
C ILE A 34 -18.34 1.51 6.51
N ALA A 35 -17.66 0.52 5.93
CA ALA A 35 -18.07 -0.08 4.66
C ALA A 35 -19.42 -0.82 4.79
N GLU A 36 -19.59 -1.58 5.87
CA GLU A 36 -20.85 -2.27 6.17
C GLU A 36 -22.01 -1.28 6.37
N LEU A 37 -21.79 -0.18 7.11
CA LEU A 37 -22.82 0.82 7.33
C LEU A 37 -23.12 1.64 6.06
N ASP A 38 -22.12 1.92 5.22
CA ASP A 38 -22.30 2.59 3.93
C ASP A 38 -23.21 1.75 3.00
N GLU A 39 -22.98 0.43 2.94
CA GLU A 39 -23.83 -0.52 2.20
C GLU A 39 -25.25 -0.52 2.74
N GLN A 40 -25.44 -0.78 4.04
CA GLN A 40 -26.76 -0.79 4.69
C GLN A 40 -27.53 0.52 4.50
N LEU A 41 -26.85 1.66 4.64
CA LEU A 41 -27.49 2.97 4.46
C LEU A 41 -27.88 3.20 3.00
N SER A 42 -27.03 2.81 2.05
CA SER A 42 -27.33 2.94 0.63
C SER A 42 -28.51 2.07 0.19
N ASP A 43 -28.61 0.85 0.74
CA ASP A 43 -29.74 -0.05 0.51
C ASP A 43 -31.03 0.53 1.10
N ALA A 44 -31.00 0.97 2.36
CA ALA A 44 -32.16 1.58 3.01
C ALA A 44 -32.62 2.87 2.30
N MET A 45 -31.70 3.69 1.81
CA MET A 45 -32.02 4.87 0.99
C MET A 45 -32.67 4.47 -0.33
N SER A 46 -32.19 3.41 -0.98
CA SER A 46 -32.74 2.89 -2.23
C SER A 46 -34.15 2.31 -2.03
N GLU A 47 -34.36 1.51 -0.98
CA GLU A 47 -35.67 0.95 -0.61
C GLU A 47 -36.69 2.04 -0.25
N ALA A 48 -36.23 3.15 0.33
CA ALA A 48 -37.06 4.30 0.67
C ALA A 48 -37.24 5.30 -0.49
N GLU A 49 -36.69 5.01 -1.68
CA GLU A 49 -36.67 5.93 -2.84
C GLU A 49 -36.11 7.33 -2.48
N LEU A 50 -35.12 7.38 -1.59
CA LEU A 50 -34.54 8.59 -1.03
C LEU A 50 -33.14 8.85 -1.60
N ASP A 51 -33.04 9.70 -2.62
CA ASP A 51 -31.76 10.04 -3.24
C ASP A 51 -30.83 10.86 -2.33
N ARG A 52 -31.40 11.67 -1.41
CA ARG A 52 -30.66 12.60 -0.56
C ARG A 52 -31.42 13.00 0.70
N PHE A 53 -30.71 13.18 1.81
CA PHE A 53 -31.23 13.83 3.01
C PHE A 53 -30.15 14.63 3.75
N SER A 54 -30.56 15.53 4.66
CA SER A 54 -29.64 16.28 5.53
C SER A 54 -29.98 16.03 6.99
N ARG A 55 -28.95 15.78 7.81
CA ARG A 55 -29.07 15.54 9.26
C ARG A 55 -27.81 16.02 9.98
N ASN A 56 -27.95 16.71 11.11
CA ASN A 56 -26.85 17.17 11.96
C ASN A 56 -25.74 17.93 11.19
N GLY A 57 -26.13 18.82 10.27
CA GLY A 57 -25.19 19.63 9.48
C GLY A 57 -24.48 18.87 8.34
N SER A 58 -24.82 17.61 8.10
CA SER A 58 -24.30 16.80 6.99
C SER A 58 -25.39 16.48 5.98
N THR A 59 -25.00 16.33 4.70
CA THR A 59 -25.89 15.87 3.63
C THR A 59 -25.40 14.52 3.12
N PHE A 60 -26.31 13.55 3.09
CA PHE A 60 -26.10 12.19 2.63
C PHE A 60 -26.84 12.03 1.31
N TYR A 61 -26.21 11.40 0.32
CA TYR A 61 -26.81 11.19 -0.99
C TYR A 61 -26.27 9.92 -1.64
N LEU A 62 -27.12 9.23 -2.41
CA LEU A 62 -26.69 8.09 -3.20
C LEU A 62 -25.70 8.56 -4.28
N LYS A 63 -24.58 7.84 -4.38
CA LYS A 63 -23.58 8.05 -5.44
C LYS A 63 -23.33 6.71 -6.13
N SER A 64 -23.32 6.73 -7.46
CA SER A 64 -22.87 5.57 -8.24
C SER A 64 -21.43 5.78 -8.69
N ARG A 65 -20.65 4.70 -8.67
CA ARG A 65 -19.30 4.67 -9.22
C ARG A 65 -19.15 3.42 -10.06
N LEU A 66 -18.63 3.58 -11.27
CA LEU A 66 -18.22 2.45 -12.09
C LEU A 66 -16.92 1.85 -11.50
N PHE A 67 -16.96 0.57 -11.19
CA PHE A 67 -15.78 -0.23 -10.90
C PHE A 67 -15.45 -1.08 -12.12
N ALA A 68 -14.24 -0.90 -12.65
CA ALA A 68 -13.72 -1.72 -13.74
C ALA A 68 -12.49 -2.46 -13.23
N SER A 69 -12.47 -3.78 -13.41
CA SER A 69 -11.34 -4.66 -13.09
C SER A 69 -11.16 -5.65 -14.24
N PRO A 70 -9.96 -6.20 -14.43
CA PRO A 70 -9.77 -7.29 -15.38
C PRO A 70 -10.65 -8.49 -14.96
N ALA A 71 -11.21 -9.19 -15.95
CA ALA A 71 -11.80 -10.49 -15.71
C ALA A 71 -10.78 -11.42 -15.04
N SER A 72 -11.26 -12.37 -14.23
CA SER A 72 -10.40 -13.26 -13.44
C SER A 72 -9.32 -13.91 -14.30
N GLY A 73 -8.06 -13.77 -13.91
CA GLY A 73 -6.90 -14.30 -14.63
C GLY A 73 -6.49 -13.55 -15.91
N ARG A 74 -7.23 -12.52 -16.34
CA ARG A 74 -7.02 -11.82 -17.63
C ARG A 74 -6.37 -10.45 -17.50
N LYS A 75 -5.60 -10.23 -16.42
CA LYS A 75 -4.94 -8.95 -16.15
C LYS A 75 -3.95 -8.59 -17.26
N ASP A 76 -3.13 -9.54 -17.68
CA ASP A 76 -2.08 -9.29 -18.68
C ASP A 76 -2.68 -9.05 -20.07
N GLU A 77 -3.71 -9.82 -20.45
CA GLU A 77 -4.48 -9.59 -21.68
C GLU A 77 -5.13 -8.21 -21.71
N MET A 78 -5.72 -7.77 -20.59
CA MET A 78 -6.29 -6.42 -20.46
C MET A 78 -5.20 -5.35 -20.64
N MET A 79 -4.04 -5.51 -20.00
CA MET A 79 -2.92 -4.56 -20.14
C MET A 79 -2.41 -4.50 -21.59
N GLN A 80 -2.27 -5.66 -22.25
CA GLN A 80 -1.83 -5.71 -23.63
C GLN A 80 -2.85 -5.06 -24.58
N ALA A 81 -4.15 -5.38 -24.42
CA ALA A 81 -5.21 -4.75 -25.19
C ALA A 81 -5.23 -3.22 -25.03
N LEU A 82 -5.01 -2.70 -23.81
CA LEU A 82 -4.89 -1.25 -23.58
C LEU A 82 -3.70 -0.65 -24.34
N LYS A 83 -2.52 -1.31 -24.34
CA LYS A 83 -1.34 -0.85 -25.08
C LYS A 83 -1.59 -0.86 -26.59
N ASP A 84 -2.12 -1.96 -27.12
CA ASP A 84 -2.38 -2.15 -28.55
C ASP A 84 -3.39 -1.13 -29.11
N ASN A 85 -4.29 -0.64 -28.27
CA ASN A 85 -5.30 0.38 -28.63
C ASN A 85 -4.87 1.81 -28.28
N GLY A 86 -3.59 2.06 -27.98
CA GLY A 86 -3.05 3.40 -27.75
C GLY A 86 -3.29 3.97 -26.34
N TYR A 87 -3.83 3.17 -25.42
CA TYR A 87 -4.05 3.54 -24.02
C TYR A 87 -2.95 3.02 -23.08
N GLY A 88 -1.73 2.86 -23.61
CA GLY A 88 -0.58 2.40 -22.84
C GLY A 88 -0.27 3.26 -21.61
N SER A 89 -0.64 4.55 -21.62
CA SER A 89 -0.49 5.46 -20.47
C SER A 89 -1.34 5.07 -19.25
N LEU A 90 -2.39 4.24 -19.42
CA LEU A 90 -3.15 3.67 -18.31
C LEU A 90 -2.40 2.51 -17.63
N VAL A 91 -1.42 1.91 -18.31
CA VAL A 91 -0.64 0.80 -17.80
C VAL A 91 0.60 1.33 -17.12
N VAL A 92 0.70 1.13 -15.80
CA VAL A 92 1.89 1.48 -15.02
C VAL A 92 2.87 0.31 -15.08
N GLU A 93 3.97 0.49 -15.82
CA GLU A 93 5.12 -0.41 -15.79
C GLU A 93 6.02 -0.02 -14.62
N THR A 94 6.21 -0.94 -13.67
CA THR A 94 6.99 -0.66 -12.47
C THR A 94 7.91 -1.83 -12.15
N VAL A 95 9.06 -1.51 -11.57
CA VAL A 95 9.99 -2.48 -11.01
C VAL A 95 9.80 -2.50 -9.50
N ASN A 96 9.60 -3.68 -8.92
CA ASN A 96 9.52 -3.80 -7.47
C ASN A 96 10.88 -3.44 -6.84
N ALA A 97 10.90 -2.43 -5.95
CA ALA A 97 12.13 -1.94 -5.35
C ALA A 97 12.89 -3.00 -4.54
N ASN A 98 12.19 -3.93 -3.87
CA ASN A 98 12.83 -5.01 -3.12
C ASN A 98 13.44 -6.05 -4.06
N THR A 99 12.72 -6.41 -5.14
CA THR A 99 13.26 -7.30 -6.17
C THR A 99 14.49 -6.67 -6.85
N LEU A 100 14.46 -5.38 -7.16
CA LEU A 100 15.60 -4.65 -7.70
C LEU A 100 16.78 -4.62 -6.71
N ALA A 101 16.53 -4.36 -5.43
CA ALA A 101 17.56 -4.36 -4.40
C ALA A 101 18.22 -5.75 -4.26
N SER A 102 17.43 -6.82 -4.26
CA SER A 102 17.93 -8.20 -4.26
C SER A 102 18.80 -8.48 -5.50
N PHE A 103 18.31 -8.10 -6.68
CA PHE A 103 19.07 -8.25 -7.93
C PHE A 103 20.41 -7.51 -7.89
N ILE A 104 20.43 -6.24 -7.45
CA ILE A 104 21.68 -5.45 -7.36
C ILE A 104 22.65 -6.09 -6.37
N LYS A 105 22.17 -6.62 -5.25
CA LYS A 105 23.00 -7.33 -4.28
C LYS A 105 23.65 -8.57 -4.89
N GLU A 106 22.89 -9.37 -5.63
CA GLU A 106 23.41 -10.55 -6.34
C GLU A 106 24.45 -10.15 -7.41
N GLN A 107 24.22 -9.08 -8.16
CA GLN A 107 25.18 -8.58 -9.14
C GLN A 107 26.48 -8.10 -8.49
N ARG A 108 26.39 -7.41 -7.34
CA ARG A 108 27.57 -7.03 -6.53
C ARG A 108 28.39 -8.23 -6.12
N GLU A 109 27.75 -9.27 -5.60
CA GLU A 109 28.43 -10.49 -5.15
C GLU A 109 29.10 -11.25 -6.31
N ALA A 110 28.47 -11.26 -7.49
CA ALA A 110 28.99 -11.97 -8.66
C ALA A 110 30.10 -11.23 -9.41
N THR A 111 30.02 -9.89 -9.49
CA THR A 111 30.90 -9.08 -10.34
C THR A 111 31.91 -8.24 -9.56
N GLY A 112 31.65 -7.96 -8.28
CA GLY A 112 32.42 -7.01 -7.47
C GLY A 112 32.12 -5.54 -7.78
N GLU A 113 31.24 -5.24 -8.74
CA GLU A 113 30.81 -3.87 -9.09
C GLU A 113 29.58 -3.46 -8.26
N ASP A 114 29.46 -2.17 -7.93
CA ASP A 114 28.32 -1.66 -7.14
C ASP A 114 26.95 -1.84 -7.81
N PHE A 115 26.86 -1.80 -9.13
CA PHE A 115 25.70 -2.22 -9.91
C PHE A 115 26.10 -2.31 -11.38
N PRO A 116 25.36 -3.08 -12.20
CA PRO A 116 25.68 -3.21 -13.62
C PRO A 116 25.74 -1.86 -14.37
N ALA A 117 26.78 -1.64 -15.16
CA ALA A 117 26.99 -0.39 -15.90
C ALA A 117 25.79 0.03 -16.79
N TRP A 118 25.01 -0.94 -17.30
CA TRP A 118 23.82 -0.66 -18.13
C TRP A 118 22.64 -0.05 -17.35
N LEU A 119 22.63 -0.14 -16.01
CA LEU A 119 21.69 0.61 -15.17
C LEU A 119 22.13 2.07 -15.02
N GLY A 120 23.40 2.40 -15.24
CA GLY A 120 23.90 3.78 -15.29
C GLY A 120 23.42 4.65 -14.12
N ASP A 121 22.95 5.85 -14.44
CA ASP A 121 22.39 6.81 -13.49
C ASP A 121 20.90 6.60 -13.18
N THR A 122 20.28 5.56 -13.74
CA THR A 122 18.86 5.24 -13.52
C THR A 122 18.60 4.63 -12.14
N VAL A 123 19.67 4.23 -11.43
CA VAL A 123 19.62 3.60 -10.12
C VAL A 123 20.58 4.29 -9.16
N SER A 124 20.10 4.51 -7.93
CA SER A 124 20.91 4.93 -6.80
C SER A 124 20.76 3.92 -5.66
N THR A 125 21.86 3.60 -5.00
CA THR A 125 21.90 2.65 -3.89
C THR A 125 22.32 3.32 -2.59
N TYR A 126 21.68 2.96 -1.50
CA TYR A 126 22.03 3.40 -0.16
C TYR A 126 21.80 2.26 0.84
N GLU A 127 22.71 2.09 1.79
CA GLU A 127 22.57 1.12 2.87
C GLU A 127 21.97 1.75 4.12
N LYS A 128 20.77 1.29 4.49
CA LYS A 128 20.10 1.69 5.73
C LYS A 128 20.42 0.73 6.86
N VAL A 129 21.19 1.19 7.84
CA VAL A 129 21.33 0.48 9.12
C VAL A 129 20.09 0.78 9.97
N SER A 130 19.44 -0.27 10.50
CA SER A 130 18.28 -0.14 11.38
C SER A 130 18.25 -1.24 12.45
N VAL A 131 17.49 -1.01 13.51
CA VAL A 131 17.36 -1.96 14.63
C VAL A 131 16.28 -3.00 14.30
N GLY A 132 16.67 -4.28 14.27
CA GLY A 132 15.73 -5.40 14.19
C GLY A 132 15.27 -5.83 15.58
N ILE A 133 13.96 -6.07 15.74
CA ILE A 133 13.38 -6.62 16.97
C ILE A 133 12.87 -8.03 16.65
N ARG A 134 13.39 -9.03 17.37
CA ARG A 134 12.90 -10.42 17.31
C ARG A 134 12.63 -10.91 18.73
N LYS A 135 11.60 -11.76 18.88
CA LYS A 135 11.34 -12.45 20.14
C LYS A 135 12.42 -13.53 20.33
N SER A 136 12.99 -13.61 21.52
CA SER A 136 13.86 -14.71 21.96
C SER A 136 13.05 -15.90 22.45
#